data_AF-A0A0M2T0S3-F1
#
_entry.id   AF-A0A0M2T0S3-F1
#
_cell.length_a   1.000
_cell.length_b   1.000
_cell.length_c   1.000
_cell.angle_alpha   90.00
_cell.angle_beta   90.00
_cell.angle_gamma   90.00
#
_symmetry.space_group_name_H-M   'P 1'
#
loop_
_entity.id
_entity.type
_entity.pdbx_description
1 polymer ?
#
loop_
_entity_poly.entity_id
_entity_poly.type
_entity_poly.pdbx_seq_one_letter_code
_entity_poly.pdbx_strand_id
1 'polypeptide(L)'
;MGSLPAFHPEWLIRFWFGTPGLNRLDPHLTLALLAFGLVLFFHVKRRRTAEIPPNPDEERFKHLFAKQRVIERQLDELRDSHEQKQIGDELYKAKRNEFQKHLERTRQELRQFTL
;
A
#
# COMPACT_ATOMS: atom_id res chain seq x y z
N MET A 1 -4.21 -44.24 -9.20
CA MET A 1 -5.41 -43.44 -8.86
C MET A 1 -4.96 -42.38 -7.87
N GLY A 2 -4.66 -41.16 -8.33
CA GLY A 2 -4.24 -40.07 -7.46
C GLY A 2 -5.46 -39.48 -6.76
N SER A 3 -5.54 -39.63 -5.44
CA SER A 3 -6.56 -38.94 -4.64
C SER A 3 -6.30 -37.44 -4.73
N LEU A 4 -7.27 -36.69 -5.27
CA LEU A 4 -7.28 -35.23 -5.21
C LEU A 4 -7.06 -34.80 -3.76
N PRO A 5 -6.16 -33.83 -3.47
CA PRO A 5 -5.95 -33.37 -2.11
C PRO A 5 -7.26 -32.78 -1.59
N ALA A 6 -7.59 -33.06 -0.32
CA ALA A 6 -8.74 -32.46 0.33
C ALA A 6 -8.63 -30.94 0.19
N PHE A 7 -9.66 -30.30 -0.37
CA PHE A 7 -9.73 -28.84 -0.56
C PHE A 7 -9.80 -28.05 0.76
N HIS A 8 -9.69 -28.74 1.90
CA HIS A 8 -9.83 -28.20 3.24
C HIS A 8 -8.53 -28.47 4.01
N PRO A 9 -7.87 -27.43 4.52
CA PRO A 9 -6.71 -27.60 5.38
C PRO A 9 -7.06 -28.42 6.63
N GLU A 10 -6.20 -29.37 7.03
CA GLU A 10 -6.44 -30.22 8.21
C GLU A 10 -6.65 -29.40 9.49
N TRP A 11 -5.94 -28.28 9.62
CA TRP A 11 -6.09 -27.38 10.76
C TRP A 11 -7.49 -26.76 10.84
N LEU A 12 -8.12 -26.47 9.70
CA LEU A 12 -9.44 -25.86 9.63
C LEU A 12 -10.51 -26.85 10.07
N ILE A 13 -10.38 -28.10 9.64
CA ILE A 13 -11.25 -29.20 10.05
C ILE A 13 -11.10 -29.42 11.57
N ARG A 14 -9.86 -29.52 12.07
CA ARG A 14 -9.59 -29.68 13.51
C ARG A 14 -10.14 -28.54 14.35
N PHE A 15 -10.00 -27.30 13.88
CA PHE A 15 -10.54 -26.12 14.53
C PHE A 15 -12.08 -26.19 14.61
N TRP A 16 -12.74 -26.52 13.50
CA TRP A 16 -14.19 -26.53 13.42
C TRP A 16 -14.82 -27.62 14.29
N PHE A 17 -14.29 -28.84 14.21
CA PHE A 17 -14.84 -29.98 14.95
C PHE A 17 -14.31 -30.07 16.40
N GLY A 18 -13.16 -29.46 16.69
CA GLY A 18 -12.55 -29.42 18.02
C GLY A 18 -13.11 -28.32 18.92
N THR A 19 -13.78 -27.31 18.37
CA THR A 19 -14.35 -26.21 19.15
C THR A 19 -15.79 -26.54 19.58
N PRO A 20 -16.08 -26.60 20.89
CA PRO A 20 -17.43 -26.88 21.37
C PRO A 20 -18.41 -25.79 20.91
N GLY A 21 -19.53 -26.21 20.32
CA GLY A 21 -20.56 -25.31 19.78
C GLY A 21 -20.39 -25.02 18.29
N LEU A 22 -19.15 -24.80 17.81
CA LEU A 22 -18.86 -24.62 16.39
C LEU A 22 -19.06 -25.92 15.60
N ASN A 23 -18.78 -27.05 16.23
CA ASN A 23 -18.97 -28.39 15.68
C ASN A 23 -20.43 -28.76 15.34
N ARG A 24 -21.42 -27.96 15.77
CA ARG A 24 -22.84 -28.14 15.45
C ARG A 24 -23.31 -27.33 14.24
N LEU A 25 -22.47 -26.41 13.76
CA LEU A 25 -22.78 -25.52 12.66
C LEU A 25 -22.14 -26.03 11.36
N ASP A 26 -22.84 -25.82 10.25
CA ASP A 26 -22.31 -26.12 8.93
C ASP A 26 -21.13 -25.14 8.62
N PRO A 27 -19.90 -25.65 8.41
CA PRO A 27 -18.73 -24.80 8.14
C PRO A 27 -18.87 -23.97 6.87
N HIS A 28 -19.58 -24.46 5.86
CA HIS A 28 -19.70 -23.78 4.58
C HIS A 28 -20.73 -22.67 4.64
N LEU A 29 -21.90 -22.93 5.23
CA LEU A 29 -22.93 -21.91 5.38
C LEU A 29 -22.47 -20.77 6.29
N THR A 30 -21.81 -21.10 7.38
CA THR A 30 -21.27 -20.09 8.32
C THR A 30 -20.21 -19.21 7.66
N LEU A 31 -19.22 -19.80 6.98
CA LEU A 31 -18.20 -19.04 6.26
C LEU A 31 -18.80 -18.20 5.12
N ALA A 32 -19.78 -18.75 4.38
CA ALA A 32 -20.45 -18.03 3.31
C ALA A 32 -21.19 -16.80 3.85
N LEU A 33 -21.90 -16.94 4.98
CA LEU A 33 -22.63 -15.85 5.61
C LEU A 33 -21.68 -14.78 6.18
N LEU A 34 -20.56 -15.20 6.78
CA LEU A 34 -19.50 -14.31 7.25
C LEU A 34 -18.86 -13.53 6.09
N ALA A 35 -18.49 -14.21 5.01
CA ALA A 35 -17.92 -13.59 3.82
C ALA A 35 -18.90 -12.61 3.18
N PHE A 36 -20.18 -12.98 3.07
CA PHE A 36 -21.22 -12.11 2.55
C PHE A 36 -21.41 -10.85 3.41
N GLY A 37 -21.48 -11.02 4.73
CA GLY A 37 -21.55 -9.90 5.67
C GLY A 37 -20.33 -8.98 5.59
N LEU A 38 -19.13 -9.55 5.45
CA LEU A 38 -17.89 -8.78 5.29
C LEU A 38 -17.88 -7.97 3.99
N VAL A 39 -18.29 -8.58 2.87
CA VAL A 39 -18.40 -7.90 1.57
C VAL A 39 -19.41 -6.77 1.64
N LEU A 40 -20.59 -7.00 2.21
CA LEU A 40 -21.60 -5.96 2.40
C LEU A 40 -21.08 -4.83 3.29
N PHE A 41 -20.41 -5.14 4.39
CA PHE A 41 -19.82 -4.16 5.29
C PHE A 41 -18.80 -3.28 4.55
N PHE A 42 -17.86 -3.87 3.81
CA PHE A 42 -16.88 -3.12 3.03
C PHE A 42 -17.52 -2.33 1.90
N HIS A 43 -18.53 -2.86 1.23
CA HIS A 43 -19.24 -2.18 0.17
C HIS A 43 -19.99 -0.94 0.70
N VAL A 44 -20.69 -1.06 1.83
CA VAL A 44 -21.36 0.07 2.49
C VAL A 44 -20.34 1.08 3.01
N LYS A 45 -19.26 0.63 3.65
CA LYS A 45 -18.18 1.49 4.14
C LYS A 45 -17.54 2.28 2.99
N ARG A 46 -17.24 1.62 1.87
CA ARG A 46 -16.66 2.25 0.68
C ARG A 46 -17.59 3.29 0.09
N ARG A 47 -18.91 3.03 0.03
CA ARG A 47 -19.89 4.01 -0.43
C ARG A 47 -19.96 5.24 0.48
N ARG A 48 -19.92 5.05 1.80
CA ARG A 48 -19.88 6.19 2.76
C ARG A 48 -18.59 7.00 2.66
N THR A 49 -17.46 6.38 2.34
CA THR A 49 -16.20 7.12 2.09
C THR A 49 -16.21 7.82 0.73
N ALA A 50 -16.90 7.26 -0.27
CA ALA A 50 -17.04 7.87 -1.59
C ALA A 50 -18.00 9.07 -1.65
N GLU A 51 -18.72 9.36 -0.56
CA GLU A 51 -19.56 10.57 -0.44
C GLU A 51 -18.73 11.83 -0.18
N ILE A 52 -17.42 11.71 0.10
CA ILE A 52 -16.49 12.83 0.02
C ILE A 52 -16.02 12.90 -1.43
N PRO A 53 -16.48 13.87 -2.24
CA PRO A 53 -15.98 14.02 -3.60
C PRO A 53 -14.45 14.15 -3.54
N PRO A 54 -13.70 13.46 -4.41
CA PRO A 54 -12.25 13.56 -4.43
C PRO A 54 -11.89 15.03 -4.59
N ASN A 55 -11.23 15.60 -3.59
CA ASN A 55 -10.74 16.97 -3.68
C ASN A 55 -9.57 16.95 -4.67
N PRO A 56 -9.70 17.56 -5.87
CA PRO A 56 -8.64 17.52 -6.88
C PRO A 56 -7.34 18.14 -6.37
N ASP A 57 -7.42 19.08 -5.43
CA ASP A 57 -6.25 19.69 -4.80
C ASP A 57 -5.56 18.72 -3.83
N GLU A 58 -6.32 17.87 -3.14
CA GLU A 58 -5.75 16.86 -2.26
C GLU A 58 -5.05 15.73 -3.03
N GLU A 59 -5.60 15.33 -4.18
CA GLU A 59 -4.93 14.37 -5.07
C GLU A 59 -3.64 14.94 -5.65
N ARG A 60 -3.66 16.20 -6.09
CA ARG A 60 -2.46 16.92 -6.55
C ARG A 60 -1.41 17.03 -5.44
N PHE A 61 -1.84 17.39 -4.23
CA PHE A 61 -0.96 17.44 -3.06
C PHE A 61 -0.31 16.08 -2.77
N LYS A 62 -1.11 15.00 -2.73
CA LYS A 62 -0.60 13.62 -2.52
C LYS A 62 0.42 13.22 -3.58
N HIS A 63 0.15 13.55 -4.84
CA HIS A 63 1.06 13.26 -5.95
C HIS A 63 2.39 14.04 -5.82
N LEU A 64 2.33 15.33 -5.53
CA LEU A 64 3.52 16.16 -5.33
C LEU A 64 4.34 15.71 -4.12
N PHE A 65 3.68 15.31 -3.04
CA PHE A 65 4.33 14.80 -1.84
C PHE A 65 5.01 13.45 -2.08
N ALA A 66 4.37 12.55 -2.84
CA ALA A 66 4.98 11.30 -3.27
C ALA A 66 6.22 11.55 -4.16
N LYS A 67 6.12 12.50 -5.10
CA LYS A 67 7.24 12.92 -5.96
C LYS A 67 8.42 13.45 -5.14
N GLN A 68 8.16 14.29 -4.13
CA GLN A 68 9.22 14.77 -3.22
C GLN A 68 9.95 13.61 -2.54
N ARG A 69 9.22 12.65 -1.96
CA ARG A 69 9.81 11.48 -1.30
C ARG A 69 10.65 10.61 -2.22
N VAL A 70 10.23 10.45 -3.47
CA VAL A 70 11.01 9.70 -4.48
C VAL A 70 12.33 10.40 -4.78
N ILE A 71 12.31 11.73 -4.96
CA ILE A 71 13.53 12.52 -5.21
C ILE A 71 14.48 12.47 -4.00
N GLU A 72 13.94 12.56 -2.78
CA GLU A 72 14.73 12.44 -1.54
C GLU A 72 15.39 11.07 -1.43
N ARG A 73 14.67 9.98 -1.73
CA ARG A 73 15.25 8.63 -1.77
C ARG A 73 16.33 8.50 -2.85
N GLN A 74 16.12 9.06 -4.03
CA GLN A 74 17.12 9.03 -5.10
C GLN A 74 18.39 9.81 -4.72
N LEU A 75 18.27 10.89 -3.94
CA LEU A 75 19.42 11.61 -3.40
C LEU A 75 20.18 10.78 -2.36
N ASP A 76 19.47 10.06 -1.50
CA ASP A 76 20.09 9.14 -0.54
C ASP A 76 20.81 7.99 -1.26
N GLU A 77 20.17 7.32 -2.22
CA GLU A 77 20.78 6.25 -3.04
C GLU A 77 22.00 6.73 -3.81
N LEU A 78 21.95 7.97 -4.34
CA LEU A 78 23.07 8.59 -5.03
C LEU A 78 24.24 8.87 -4.08
N ARG A 79 23.97 9.31 -2.84
CA ARG A 79 24.99 9.49 -1.80
C ARG A 79 25.64 8.15 -1.44
N ASP A 80 24.84 7.12 -1.18
CA ASP A 80 25.33 5.80 -0.82
C ASP A 80 26.20 5.20 -1.95
N SER A 81 25.80 5.42 -3.21
CA SER A 81 26.58 5.00 -4.39
C SER A 81 27.94 5.73 -4.50
N HIS A 82 27.97 7.00 -4.10
CA HIS A 82 29.19 7.81 -4.07
C HIS A 82 30.14 7.37 -2.94
N GLU A 83 29.60 7.13 -1.73
CA GLU A 83 30.36 6.62 -0.60
C GLU A 83 30.99 5.25 -0.89
N GLN A 84 30.28 4.40 -1.65
CA GLN A 84 30.77 3.11 -2.13
C GLN A 84 31.73 3.23 -3.34
N LYS A 85 32.11 4.45 -3.76
CA LYS A 85 32.97 4.75 -4.92
C LYS A 85 32.46 4.17 -6.25
N GLN A 86 31.16 3.90 -6.37
CA GLN A 86 30.57 3.38 -7.60
C GLN A 86 30.38 4.47 -8.67
N ILE A 87 30.33 5.74 -8.26
CA ILE A 87 30.22 6.91 -9.13
C ILE A 87 31.32 7.93 -8.81
N GLY A 88 31.86 8.58 -9.83
CA GLY A 88 32.87 9.63 -9.67
C GLY A 88 32.30 10.95 -9.15
N ASP A 89 33.16 11.76 -8.52
CA ASP A 89 32.81 13.04 -7.87
C ASP A 89 32.06 14.02 -8.78
N GLU A 90 32.47 14.13 -10.05
CA GLU A 90 31.84 15.04 -11.00
C GLU A 90 30.42 14.59 -11.36
N LEU A 91 30.24 13.28 -11.57
CA LEU A 91 28.95 12.70 -11.92
C LEU A 91 27.97 12.77 -10.73
N TYR A 92 28.48 12.58 -9.52
CA TYR A 92 27.73 12.79 -8.27
C TYR A 92 27.26 14.24 -8.13
N LYS A 93 28.16 15.22 -8.28
CA LYS A 93 27.82 16.65 -8.20
C LYS A 93 26.77 17.06 -9.22
N ALA A 94 26.90 16.62 -10.47
CA ALA A 94 25.96 16.94 -11.53
C ALA A 94 24.54 16.41 -11.22
N LYS A 95 24.42 15.12 -10.92
CA LYS A 95 23.12 14.49 -10.60
C LYS A 95 22.51 15.03 -9.32
N ARG A 96 23.31 15.28 -8.29
CA ARG A 96 22.83 15.87 -7.03
C ARG A 96 22.23 17.26 -7.27
N ASN A 97 22.90 18.12 -8.03
CA ASN A 97 22.40 19.47 -8.32
C ASN A 97 21.08 19.43 -9.13
N GLU A 98 20.97 18.49 -10.06
CA GLU A 98 19.74 18.28 -10.82
C GLU A 98 18.57 17.84 -9.92
N PHE A 99 18.78 16.81 -9.10
CA PHE A 99 17.77 16.35 -8.14
C PHE A 99 17.39 17.43 -7.11
N GLN A 100 18.36 18.19 -6.62
CA GLN A 100 18.12 19.33 -5.72
C GLN A 100 17.22 20.38 -6.37
N LYS A 101 17.46 20.73 -7.64
CA LYS A 101 16.63 21.68 -8.41
C LYS A 101 15.20 21.16 -8.59
N HIS A 102 15.04 19.86 -8.87
CA HIS A 102 13.72 19.23 -8.96
C HIS A 102 12.98 19.23 -7.62
N LEU A 103 13.69 18.98 -6.52
CA LEU A 103 13.16 19.01 -5.17
C LEU A 103 12.65 20.41 -4.79
N GLU A 104 13.43 21.45 -5.08
CA GLU A 104 13.05 22.85 -4.80
C GLU A 104 11.79 23.27 -5.56
N ARG A 105 11.69 22.88 -6.84
CA ARG A 105 10.49 23.13 -7.65
C ARG A 105 9.27 22.43 -7.07
N THR A 106 9.38 21.14 -6.71
CA THR A 106 8.27 20.39 -6.11
C THR A 106 7.87 20.95 -4.74
N ARG A 107 8.82 21.43 -3.93
CA ARG A 107 8.53 22.13 -2.66
C ARG A 107 7.84 23.49 -2.87
N GLN A 108 8.17 24.20 -3.95
CA GLN A 108 7.48 25.44 -4.30
C GLN A 108 6.03 25.18 -4.72
N GLU A 109 5.79 24.14 -5.52
CA GLU A 109 4.45 23.68 -5.90
C GLU A 109 3.64 23.22 -4.66
N LEU A 110 4.25 22.49 -3.72
CA LEU A 110 3.59 22.08 -2.47
C LEU A 110 3.20 23.26 -1.56
N ARG A 111 4.01 24.33 -1.53
CA ARG A 111 3.69 25.53 -0.74
C ARG A 111 2.39 26.21 -1.19
N GLN A 112 1.98 26.04 -2.45
CA GLN A 112 0.71 26.58 -2.97
C GLN A 112 -0.52 25.92 -2.34
N PHE A 113 -0.37 24.74 -1.72
CA PHE A 113 -1.46 24.01 -1.05
C PHE A 113 -1.47 24.24 0.47
N THR A 114 -0.48 24.93 1.03
CA THR A 114 -0.32 25.14 2.48
C THR A 114 -0.47 26.61 2.91
N LEU A 115 -0.61 27.53 1.95
CA LEU A 115 -0.92 28.96 2.12
C LEU A 115 -2.41 29.20 1.92
#